data_AF-A0A962CMJ5-F1
#
_entry.id   AF-A0A962CMJ5-F1
#
_cell.length_a   1.000
_cell.length_b   1.000
_cell.length_c   1.000
_cell.angle_alpha   90.00
_cell.angle_beta   90.00
_cell.angle_gamma   90.00
#
_symmetry.space_group_name_H-M   'P 1'
#
loop_
_entity.id
_entity.type
_entity.pdbx_description
1 polymer ?
#
loop_
_entity_poly.entity_id
_entity_poly.type
_entity_poly.pdbx_seq_one_letter_code
_entity_poly.pdbx_strand_id
1 'polypeptide(L)'
;AKSNAAYAAFNAARAEVRANGTLEVPMHLRNAPTKLMKGLGYGKGYQYDPDAEGGVALDQQCLPDALAERRFYEPVERGLELKIGEKLAALRAARTAARTNKGEA
;
A
#
# COMPACT_ATOMS: atom_id res chain seq x y z
N ALA A 1 -2.14 10.15 25.18
CA ALA A 1 -0.89 10.67 24.57
C ALA A 1 -1.23 11.61 23.40
N LYS A 2 -0.31 12.49 23.00
CA LYS A 2 -0.45 13.37 21.82
C LYS A 2 0.51 12.90 20.72
N SER A 3 0.07 12.89 19.46
CA SER A 3 0.88 12.59 18.28
C SER A 3 0.41 13.44 17.11
N ASN A 4 1.35 13.93 16.29
CA ASN A 4 1.09 14.59 15.01
C ASN A 4 1.55 13.73 13.82
N ALA A 5 1.89 12.45 14.04
CA ALA A 5 2.44 11.57 13.01
C ALA A 5 1.51 11.44 11.79
N ALA A 6 0.21 11.25 12.00
CA ALA A 6 -0.77 11.19 10.92
C ALA A 6 -0.89 12.52 10.15
N TYR A 7 -0.78 13.65 10.84
CA TYR A 7 -0.82 14.98 10.22
C TYR A 7 0.42 15.23 9.35
N ALA A 8 1.61 14.88 9.86
CA ALA A 8 2.85 14.95 9.09
C ALA A 8 2.82 14.03 7.86
N ALA A 9 2.33 12.80 8.02
CA ALA A 9 2.17 11.82 6.94
C ALA A 9 1.26 12.34 5.82
N PHE A 10 0.12 12.94 6.18
CA PHE A 10 -0.80 13.54 5.22
C PHE A 10 -0.16 14.69 4.44
N ASN A 11 0.58 15.57 5.12
CA ASN A 11 1.27 16.67 4.46
C ASN A 11 2.38 16.17 3.52
N ALA A 12 3.11 15.12 3.91
CA ALA A 12 4.10 14.48 3.05
C ALA A 12 3.47 13.88 1.79
N ALA A 13 2.36 13.15 1.93
CA ALA A 13 1.63 12.59 0.80
C ALA A 13 1.11 13.69 -0.15
N ARG A 14 0.60 14.81 0.39
CA ARG A 14 0.18 15.97 -0.43
C ARG A 14 1.33 16.62 -1.17
N ALA A 15 2.50 16.73 -0.54
CA ALA A 15 3.70 17.24 -1.19
C ALA A 15 4.15 16.32 -2.33
N GLU A 16 4.10 15.00 -2.12
CA GLU A 16 4.42 14.00 -3.14
C GLU A 16 3.53 14.13 -4.39
N VAL A 17 2.22 14.29 -4.19
CA VAL A 17 1.27 14.50 -5.30
C VAL A 17 1.54 15.80 -6.06
N ARG A 18 1.90 16.87 -5.35
CA ARG A 18 2.26 18.15 -5.99
C ARG A 18 3.55 18.06 -6.79
N ALA A 19 4.52 17.26 -6.33
CA ALA A 19 5.82 17.13 -6.98
C ALA A 19 5.78 16.21 -8.21
N ASN A 20 5.04 15.10 -8.14
CA ASN A 20 5.04 14.06 -9.18
C ASN A 20 3.82 14.09 -10.10
N GLY A 21 2.84 14.95 -9.83
CA GLY A 21 1.62 15.05 -10.62
C GLY A 21 0.77 13.78 -10.58
N THR A 22 0.15 13.44 -11.70
CA THR A 22 -0.82 12.33 -11.82
C THR A 22 -0.13 11.05 -12.27
N LEU A 23 0.52 10.36 -11.34
CA LEU A 23 1.02 9.00 -11.59
C LEU A 23 -0.14 8.04 -11.89
N GLU A 24 0.13 7.06 -12.75
CA GLU A 24 -0.88 6.07 -13.12
C GLU A 24 -1.26 5.16 -11.95
N VAL A 25 -2.55 4.84 -11.85
CA VAL A 25 -3.05 3.82 -10.91
C VAL A 25 -2.60 2.44 -11.39
N PRO A 26 -2.03 1.58 -10.51
CA PRO A 26 -1.69 0.21 -10.86
C PRO A 26 -2.86 -0.54 -11.49
N MET A 27 -2.61 -1.32 -12.55
CA MET A 27 -3.66 -1.95 -13.37
C MET A 27 -4.64 -2.82 -12.56
N HIS A 28 -4.12 -3.58 -11.60
CA HIS A 28 -4.90 -4.44 -10.71
C HIS A 28 -5.80 -3.65 -9.74
N LEU A 29 -5.55 -2.36 -9.52
CA LEU A 29 -6.41 -1.50 -8.69
C LEU A 29 -7.45 -0.70 -9.50
N ARG A 30 -7.38 -0.72 -10.83
CA ARG A 30 -8.34 0.02 -11.68
C ARG A 30 -9.70 -0.67 -11.68
N ASN A 31 -10.76 0.12 -11.60
CA ASN A 31 -12.12 -0.39 -11.77
C ASN A 31 -12.31 -0.93 -13.21
N ALA A 32 -13.00 -2.06 -13.34
CA ALA A 32 -13.20 -2.75 -14.62
C ALA A 32 -14.69 -3.14 -14.84
N PRO A 33 -15.61 -2.16 -14.91
CA PRO A 33 -17.04 -2.44 -15.01
C PRO A 33 -17.46 -2.96 -16.39
N THR A 34 -16.73 -2.62 -17.46
CA THR A 34 -17.07 -3.01 -18.83
C THR A 34 -16.26 -4.21 -19.31
N LYS A 35 -16.80 -4.96 -20.29
CA LYS A 35 -16.09 -6.08 -20.93
C LYS A 35 -14.80 -5.61 -21.62
N LEU A 36 -14.83 -4.44 -22.25
CA LEU A 36 -13.66 -3.84 -22.88
C LEU A 36 -12.54 -3.58 -21.86
N MET A 37 -12.87 -2.96 -20.72
CA MET A 37 -11.88 -2.67 -19.66
C MET A 37 -11.26 -3.95 -19.10
N LYS A 38 -12.05 -5.00 -18.86
CA LYS A 38 -11.54 -6.32 -18.46
C LYS A 38 -10.62 -6.94 -19.52
N GLY A 39 -10.99 -6.81 -20.80
CA GLY A 39 -10.17 -7.26 -21.93
C GLY A 39 -8.83 -6.53 -22.03
N LEU A 40 -8.81 -5.25 -21.63
CA LEU A 40 -7.58 -4.44 -21.52
C LEU A 40 -6.78 -4.72 -20.23
N GLY A 41 -7.22 -5.67 -19.39
CA GLY A 41 -6.51 -6.07 -18.17
C GLY A 41 -6.80 -5.22 -16.94
N TYR A 42 -7.79 -4.33 -16.96
CA TYR A 42 -8.17 -3.54 -15.78
C TYR A 42 -8.65 -4.48 -14.67
N GLY A 43 -8.15 -4.29 -13.46
CA GLY A 43 -8.48 -5.12 -12.29
C GLY A 43 -7.92 -6.54 -12.34
N LYS A 44 -7.19 -6.92 -13.39
CA LYS A 44 -6.59 -8.25 -13.49
C LYS A 44 -5.49 -8.40 -12.43
N GLY A 45 -5.56 -9.47 -11.65
CA GLY A 45 -4.59 -9.75 -10.58
C GLY A 45 -4.87 -9.01 -9.27
N TYR A 46 -6.03 -8.34 -9.14
CA TYR A 46 -6.46 -7.80 -7.85
C TYR A 46 -6.60 -8.91 -6.82
N GLN A 47 -6.00 -8.71 -5.66
CA GLN A 47 -6.14 -9.56 -4.50
C GLN A 47 -7.13 -8.91 -3.54
N TYR A 48 -8.20 -9.63 -3.20
CA TYR A 48 -9.17 -9.17 -2.23
C TYR A 48 -8.69 -9.54 -0.82
N ASP A 49 -8.35 -8.54 -0.01
CA ASP A 49 -7.76 -8.73 1.33
C ASP A 49 -8.50 -9.78 2.19
N PRO A 50 -9.84 -9.79 2.29
CA PRO A 50 -10.55 -10.78 3.11
C PRO A 50 -10.37 -12.25 2.67
N ASP A 51 -10.07 -12.48 1.39
CA ASP A 51 -9.84 -13.83 0.85
C ASP A 51 -8.37 -14.27 0.95
N ALA A 52 -7.46 -13.32 1.21
CA ALA A 52 -6.03 -13.61 1.39
C ALA A 52 -5.75 -14.27 2.74
N GLU A 53 -4.68 -15.08 2.80
CA GLU A 53 -4.24 -15.68 4.06
C GLU A 53 -3.94 -14.60 5.11
N GLY A 54 -4.51 -14.75 6.31
CA GLY A 54 -4.43 -13.73 7.36
C GLY A 54 -5.23 -12.45 7.09
N GLY A 55 -6.06 -12.43 6.05
CA GLY A 55 -6.94 -11.31 5.71
C GLY A 55 -6.21 -10.09 5.14
N VAL A 56 -5.00 -10.29 4.59
CA VAL A 56 -4.18 -9.20 4.02
C VAL A 56 -3.43 -9.69 2.78
N ALA A 57 -3.62 -9.02 1.64
CA ALA A 57 -2.81 -9.21 0.44
C ALA A 57 -1.38 -8.66 0.65
N LEU A 58 -0.44 -9.51 1.04
CA LEU A 58 0.91 -9.11 1.44
C LEU A 58 1.80 -8.67 0.27
N ASP A 59 1.63 -9.26 -0.91
CA ASP A 59 2.43 -8.94 -2.10
C ASP A 59 1.73 -7.94 -3.05
N GLN A 60 0.49 -7.52 -2.74
CA GLN A 60 -0.22 -6.54 -3.55
C GLN A 60 0.38 -5.14 -3.37
N GLN A 61 0.88 -4.58 -4.47
CA GLN A 61 1.39 -3.21 -4.51
C GLN A 61 0.24 -2.22 -4.63
N CYS A 62 0.17 -1.25 -3.71
CA CYS A 62 -0.90 -0.24 -3.74
C CYS A 62 -0.46 1.11 -4.31
N LEU A 63 0.79 1.51 -4.09
CA LEU A 63 1.34 2.74 -4.64
C LEU A 63 1.79 2.52 -6.10
N PRO A 64 1.79 3.55 -6.96
CA PRO A 64 2.40 3.48 -8.28
C PRO A 64 3.87 3.05 -8.20
N ASP A 65 4.41 2.48 -9.27
CA ASP A 65 5.78 1.95 -9.32
C ASP A 65 6.83 2.99 -8.89
N ALA A 66 6.65 4.24 -9.33
CA ALA A 66 7.53 5.35 -8.95
C ALA A 66 7.55 5.65 -7.44
N LEU A 67 6.56 5.17 -6.68
CA LEU A 67 6.40 5.37 -5.24
C LEU A 67 6.36 4.05 -4.45
N ALA A 68 6.71 2.91 -5.04
CA ALA A 68 6.47 1.58 -4.46
C ALA A 68 7.06 1.40 -3.04
N GLU A 69 8.20 2.03 -2.77
CA GLU A 69 8.91 1.95 -1.48
C GLU A 69 8.67 3.17 -0.57
N ARG A 70 7.80 4.10 -0.98
CA ARG A 70 7.56 5.33 -0.23
C ARG A 70 6.76 5.04 1.05
N ARG A 71 7.17 5.66 2.15
CA ARG A 71 6.50 5.59 3.45
C ARG A 71 6.20 7.00 3.93
N PHE A 72 4.94 7.24 4.27
CA PHE A 72 4.48 8.55 4.76
C PHE A 72 4.22 8.55 6.25
N TYR A 73 3.68 7.46 6.79
CA TYR A 73 3.30 7.34 8.19
C TYR A 73 4.36 6.58 8.98
N GLU A 74 4.99 7.28 9.91
CA GLU A 74 5.89 6.73 10.92
C GLU A 74 5.30 7.01 12.32
N PRO A 75 4.70 6.01 12.99
CA PRO A 75 4.09 6.17 14.30
C PRO A 75 5.14 6.50 15.37
N VAL A 76 4.75 7.23 16.42
CA VAL A 76 5.63 7.50 17.56
C VAL A 76 5.38 6.50 18.70
N GLU A 77 6.37 6.30 19.56
CA GLU A 77 6.32 5.36 20.69
C GLU A 77 5.47 5.89 21.88
N ARG A 78 4.24 6.33 21.60
CA ARG A 78 3.35 6.93 22.61
C ARG A 78 1.90 6.51 22.41
N GLY A 79 1.25 6.09 23.50
CA GLY A 79 -0.18 5.73 23.49
C GLY A 79 -0.47 4.56 22.54
N LEU A 80 -1.57 4.64 21.79
CA LEU A 80 -1.98 3.57 20.86
C LEU A 80 -1.03 3.42 19.67
N GLU A 81 -0.22 4.43 19.36
CA GLU A 81 0.74 4.35 18.26
C GLU A 81 1.85 3.31 18.49
N LEU A 82 2.09 2.89 19.74
CA LEU A 82 2.94 1.74 20.06
C LEU A 82 2.42 0.46 19.37
N LYS A 83 1.16 0.10 19.63
CA LYS A 83 0.53 -1.08 19.02
C LYS A 83 0.38 -0.95 17.51
N ILE A 84 0.14 0.27 17.01
CA ILE A 84 0.09 0.53 15.57
C ILE A 84 1.48 0.31 14.95
N GLY A 85 2.54 0.80 15.60
CA GLY A 85 3.93 0.61 15.19
C GLY A 85 4.33 -0.86 15.14
N GLU A 86 4.02 -1.62 16.19
CA GLU A 86 4.24 -3.07 16.24
C GLU A 86 3.53 -3.79 15.08
N LYS A 87 2.24 -3.49 14.87
CA LYS A 87 1.47 -4.07 13.76
C LYS A 87 2.06 -3.70 12.39
N LEU A 88 2.45 -2.43 12.20
CA LEU A 88 3.05 -1.97 10.95
C LEU A 88 4.42 -2.61 10.70
N ALA A 89 5.24 -2.80 11.73
CA ALA A 89 6.54 -3.48 11.61
C ALA A 89 6.35 -4.94 11.18
N ALA A 90 5.42 -5.66 11.82
CA ALA A 90 5.08 -7.04 11.45
C ALA A 90 4.57 -7.14 10.00
N LEU A 91 3.65 -6.25 9.61
CA LEU A 91 3.14 -6.18 8.24
C LEU A 91 4.26 -5.88 7.24
N ARG A 92 5.13 -4.89 7.52
CA ARG A 92 6.25 -4.53 6.65
C ARG A 92 7.19 -5.73 6.43
N ALA A 93 7.54 -6.46 7.49
CA ALA A 93 8.37 -7.66 7.40
C ALA A 93 7.70 -8.77 6.56
N ALA A 94 6.42 -9.05 6.83
CA ALA A 94 5.65 -10.05 6.09
C ALA A 94 5.51 -9.70 4.59
N ARG A 95 5.32 -8.42 4.26
CA ARG A 95 5.29 -7.94 2.86
C ARG A 95 6.64 -8.12 2.17
N THR A 96 7.74 -7.82 2.84
CA THR A 96 9.09 -8.05 2.27
C THR A 96 9.27 -9.54 1.94
N ALA A 97 8.95 -10.43 2.87
CA ALA A 97 9.06 -11.88 2.65
C ALA A 97 8.18 -12.36 1.48
N ALA A 98 6.91 -11.93 1.44
CA ALA A 98 5.98 -12.31 0.38
C ALA A 98 6.44 -11.84 -1.02
N ARG A 99 7.02 -10.64 -1.11
CA ARG A 99 7.56 -10.10 -2.37
C ARG A 99 8.82 -10.82 -2.83
N THR A 100 9.72 -11.20 -1.92
CA THR A 100 10.91 -11.99 -2.26
C THR A 100 10.51 -13.35 -2.85
N ASN A 101 9.61 -14.06 -2.18
CA ASN A 101 9.15 -15.39 -2.63
C ASN A 101 8.47 -15.35 -4.01
N LYS A 102 7.83 -14.24 -4.37
CA LYS A 102 7.20 -14.04 -5.68
C LYS A 102 8.21 -13.80 -6.81
N GLY A 103 9.37 -13.22 -6.50
CA GLY A 103 10.44 -12.98 -7.48
C GLY A 103 11.29 -14.22 -7.78
N GLU A 104 11.27 -15.22 -6.89
CA GLU A 104 11.98 -16.49 -7.02
C GLU A 104 11.16 -17.59 -7.73
N ALA A 105 9.85 -17.37 -7.89
CA ALA A 105 8.89 -18.29 -8.52
C ALA A 105 8.60 -17.89 -9.98
#